data_AF-A0A177DRK8-F1
#
_entry.id   AF-A0A177DRK8-F1
#
_cell.length_a   1.000
_cell.length_b   1.000
_cell.length_c   1.000
_cell.angle_alpha   90.00
_cell.angle_beta   90.00
_cell.angle_gamma   90.00
#
_symmetry.space_group_name_H-M   'P 1'
#
loop_
_entity.id
_entity.type
_entity.pdbx_description
1 polymer ?
#
loop_
_entity_poly.entity_id
_entity_poly.type
_entity_poly.pdbx_seq_one_letter_code
_entity_poly.pdbx_strand_id
1 'polypeptide(L)'
;MVTNFWPTLHPPINTSSTENLVRRPELARRHGFWSFLARSPLVPFALFAGISCIFTVVFFASWLSKQILHCPAWASNCTVPRRTQEITDNIGTVQGISTVVYSIGLAAIAYAAHAFSESALWPLLYRQNFTLNQMDIYLKASGGSIASSPAAVFTIRNLNSGLILFATINITLLPLAGAPLMGRVFNQQNQSSVFESLYERPGGMIGPIFIQRNPPGVMLERAAAWYTSWAWNMSTEPMGDQRSWILDRKTLSERGNFSANAVRLQQEISCTGWKARPKKWKNGILTFNTRMNNPENGRSEGDQHSTAVKVRNKDKLAVRADDYVFESPTKTRATVVFAAINGSIVGGDTTTTEGFGKQITSIACQITIEFVDDILTVGVAPDTARAQLGSVAQLRNSKSLNELALWFAISPVGNGASVFGTMPMYDAPWGEIPLRFTSTNEGLNKGWEMEKIRHFISVSIGATALRASTSPDANPVTMRSSAHTLKLDPNRPLLLLVLPVLILINAAFLVLWNARLYRQTKIPCYQQAKLSEILTFSQSNDLREAAESAWRSEGAKNKLDSLGVRYWYDEGAWALHTVNARSKGQKKSRRQSLAGYELVDRNV
;
A
#
# COMPACT_ATOMS: atom_id res chain seq x y z
N MET A 1 -14.40 -30.55 82.28
CA MET A 1 -12.98 -30.43 81.89
C MET A 1 -12.73 -28.95 81.62
N VAL A 2 -12.36 -28.09 82.58
CA VAL A 2 -11.09 -28.05 83.35
C VAL A 2 -9.92 -28.04 82.35
N THR A 3 -9.17 -26.96 82.10
CA THR A 3 -8.74 -25.82 82.94
C THR A 3 -8.44 -24.53 82.16
N ASN A 4 -8.87 -23.41 82.77
CA ASN A 4 -8.24 -22.08 82.89
C ASN A 4 -6.77 -21.90 82.47
N PHE A 5 -6.44 -20.73 81.90
CA PHE A 5 -5.44 -19.81 82.47
C PHE A 5 -5.60 -18.39 81.90
N TRP A 6 -6.18 -17.49 82.70
CA TRP A 6 -5.91 -16.05 82.64
C TRP A 6 -4.59 -15.77 83.39
N PRO A 7 -3.89 -14.68 83.06
CA PRO A 7 -3.35 -13.84 84.13
C PRO A 7 -3.80 -12.37 83.96
N THR A 8 -4.64 -11.97 84.90
CA THR A 8 -4.51 -10.78 85.78
C THR A 8 -3.92 -9.47 85.23
N LEU A 9 -4.80 -8.47 85.20
CA LEU A 9 -4.50 -7.04 85.43
C LEU A 9 -3.86 -6.78 86.80
N HIS A 10 -2.88 -5.87 86.87
CA HIS A 10 -2.62 -4.84 87.91
C HIS A 10 -1.27 -4.12 87.59
N PRO A 11 -1.00 -2.89 88.10
CA PRO A 11 -1.68 -1.61 87.96
C PRO A 11 -0.72 -0.57 87.26
N PRO A 12 -1.03 0.74 87.14
CA PRO A 12 -0.28 1.64 86.27
C PRO A 12 1.00 2.13 86.94
N ILE A 13 2.12 2.12 86.20
CA ILE A 13 3.27 2.96 86.54
C ILE A 13 3.07 4.28 85.80
N ASN A 14 2.68 5.28 86.58
CA ASN A 14 2.85 6.69 86.26
C ASN A 14 4.31 6.94 85.88
N THR A 15 4.56 7.26 84.62
CA THR A 15 5.53 8.28 84.27
C THR A 15 4.79 9.37 83.52
N SER A 16 4.44 10.37 84.33
CA SER A 16 4.19 11.76 83.98
C SER A 16 4.94 12.23 82.72
N SER A 17 4.24 12.29 81.61
CA SER A 17 4.31 13.41 80.65
C SER A 17 3.03 13.43 79.84
N THR A 18 1.96 13.90 80.48
CA THR A 18 0.78 14.44 79.81
C THR A 18 1.19 15.70 79.04
N GLU A 19 1.93 15.53 77.95
CA GLU A 19 2.04 16.52 76.89
C GLU A 19 0.93 16.23 75.87
N ASN A 20 -0.18 16.94 76.06
CA ASN A 20 -1.03 17.44 74.98
C ASN A 20 -1.24 16.48 73.79
N LEU A 21 -2.03 15.42 74.01
CA LEU A 21 -2.86 14.86 72.96
C LEU A 21 -3.86 15.94 72.53
N VAL A 22 -3.41 16.82 71.63
CA VAL A 22 -4.21 17.89 71.04
C VAL A 22 -5.46 17.27 70.42
N ARG A 23 -6.62 17.77 70.86
CA ARG A 23 -7.94 17.53 70.27
C ARG A 23 -7.85 17.52 68.74
N ARG A 24 -8.25 16.42 68.12
CA ARG A 24 -8.67 16.44 66.71
C ARG A 24 -9.78 17.48 66.57
N PRO A 25 -9.66 18.52 65.74
CA PRO A 25 -10.80 19.38 65.48
C PRO A 25 -11.88 18.57 64.76
N GLU A 26 -13.10 18.67 65.27
CA GLU A 26 -14.29 18.08 64.68
C GLU A 26 -14.54 18.68 63.29
N LEU A 27 -14.84 17.80 62.32
CA LEU A 27 -15.32 18.08 60.97
C LEU A 27 -14.38 18.91 60.05
N ALA A 28 -13.31 18.28 59.57
CA ALA A 28 -12.62 18.73 58.37
C ALA A 28 -13.62 18.86 57.19
N ARG A 29 -13.71 20.06 56.60
CA ARG A 29 -14.56 20.37 55.44
C ARG A 29 -14.22 19.40 54.30
N ARG A 30 -15.21 18.64 53.82
CA ARG A 30 -14.99 17.63 52.76
C ARG A 30 -14.61 18.30 51.45
N HIS A 31 -13.42 18.01 50.96
CA HIS A 31 -12.90 18.52 49.69
C HIS A 31 -13.09 17.44 48.60
N GLY A 32 -14.01 17.71 47.66
CA GLY A 32 -14.36 16.79 46.58
C GLY A 32 -13.38 16.79 45.40
N PHE A 33 -13.75 16.09 44.34
CA PHE A 33 -12.97 15.93 43.10
C PHE A 33 -12.50 17.27 42.47
N TRP A 34 -13.35 18.30 42.47
CA TRP A 34 -13.01 19.61 41.91
C TRP A 34 -11.91 20.34 42.67
N SER A 35 -11.91 20.24 44.00
CA SER A 35 -10.81 20.79 44.81
C SER A 35 -9.50 20.03 44.64
N PHE A 36 -9.54 18.75 44.27
CA PHE A 36 -8.34 17.99 43.91
C PHE A 36 -7.73 18.48 42.59
N LEU A 37 -8.56 18.67 41.56
CA LEU A 37 -8.11 19.22 40.27
C LEU A 37 -7.56 20.64 40.40
N ALA A 38 -8.19 21.48 41.22
CA ALA A 38 -7.70 22.84 41.48
C ALA A 38 -6.35 22.88 42.22
N ARG A 39 -6.04 21.85 43.05
CA ARG A 39 -4.77 21.73 43.79
C ARG A 39 -3.63 21.17 42.93
N SER A 40 -3.93 20.43 41.88
CA SER A 40 -2.94 19.80 40.99
C SER A 40 -3.19 20.19 39.53
N PRO A 41 -2.89 21.45 39.12
CA PRO A 41 -3.20 21.95 37.78
C PRO A 41 -2.45 21.22 36.65
N LEU A 42 -1.40 20.48 36.98
CA LEU A 42 -0.63 19.68 36.03
C LEU A 42 -1.45 18.52 35.45
N VAL A 43 -2.39 17.95 36.21
CA VAL A 43 -3.24 16.82 35.81
C VAL A 43 -4.21 17.22 34.68
N PRO A 44 -5.05 18.26 34.82
CA PRO A 44 -5.92 18.69 33.72
C PRO A 44 -5.12 19.21 32.52
N PHE A 45 -4.00 19.91 32.76
CA PHE A 45 -3.13 20.38 31.66
C PHE A 45 -2.57 19.21 30.83
N ALA A 46 -2.03 18.18 31.48
CA ALA A 46 -1.52 16.98 30.81
C ALA A 46 -2.62 16.25 30.03
N LEU A 47 -3.83 16.17 30.59
CA LEU A 47 -4.97 15.55 29.91
C LEU A 47 -5.39 16.33 28.64
N PHE A 48 -5.53 17.64 28.72
CA PHE A 48 -5.86 18.47 27.54
C PHE A 48 -4.75 18.48 26.49
N ALA A 49 -3.48 18.60 26.92
CA ALA A 49 -2.34 18.54 26.02
C ALA A 49 -2.27 17.17 25.32
N GLY A 50 -2.47 16.08 26.06
CA GLY A 50 -2.45 14.73 25.51
C GLY A 50 -3.56 14.49 24.49
N ILE A 51 -4.78 14.89 24.81
CA ILE A 51 -5.93 14.82 23.90
C ILE A 51 -5.66 15.64 22.62
N SER A 52 -5.12 16.86 22.75
CA SER A 52 -4.79 17.72 21.61
C SER A 52 -3.75 17.08 20.68
N CYS A 53 -2.67 16.52 21.23
CA CYS A 53 -1.65 15.80 20.46
C CYS A 53 -2.25 14.63 19.68
N ILE A 54 -3.10 13.81 20.32
CA ILE A 54 -3.76 12.67 19.69
C ILE A 54 -4.69 13.14 18.56
N PHE A 55 -5.56 14.12 18.81
CA PHE A 55 -6.45 14.64 17.77
C PHE A 55 -5.68 15.18 16.56
N THR A 56 -4.55 15.87 16.80
CA THR A 56 -3.70 16.39 15.73
C THR A 56 -3.15 15.26 14.87
N VAL A 57 -2.66 14.17 15.47
CA VAL A 57 -2.13 13.01 14.72
C VAL A 57 -3.24 12.28 13.97
N VAL A 58 -4.41 12.06 14.59
CA VAL A 58 -5.55 11.40 13.93
C VAL A 58 -6.05 12.22 12.76
N PHE A 59 -6.18 13.53 12.93
CA PHE A 59 -6.58 14.44 11.87
C PHE A 59 -5.58 14.43 10.72
N PHE A 60 -4.28 14.52 11.02
CA PHE A 60 -3.22 14.49 10.02
C PHE A 60 -3.19 13.15 9.25
N ALA A 61 -3.25 12.02 9.95
CA ALA A 61 -3.29 10.70 9.32
C ALA A 61 -4.56 10.50 8.48
N SER A 62 -5.71 10.99 8.94
CA SER A 62 -6.96 10.95 8.18
C SER A 62 -6.89 11.82 6.92
N TRP A 63 -6.36 13.04 7.03
CA TRP A 63 -6.13 13.91 5.88
C TRP A 63 -5.19 13.27 4.87
N LEU A 64 -4.06 12.73 5.31
CA LEU A 64 -3.07 12.08 4.45
C LEU A 64 -3.64 10.82 3.78
N SER A 65 -4.48 10.05 4.48
CA SER A 65 -5.10 8.83 3.93
C SER A 65 -6.06 9.09 2.76
N LYS A 66 -6.59 10.31 2.65
CA LYS A 66 -7.48 10.71 1.55
C LYS A 66 -6.70 11.16 0.32
N GLN A 67 -5.43 11.54 0.47
CA GLN A 67 -4.61 12.03 -0.64
C GLN A 67 -4.14 10.88 -1.55
N ILE A 68 -3.88 11.22 -2.81
CA ILE A 68 -3.18 10.34 -3.76
C ILE A 68 -1.69 10.54 -3.54
N LEU A 69 -0.97 9.48 -3.20
CA LEU A 69 0.47 9.56 -2.91
C LEU A 69 1.33 9.49 -4.17
N HIS A 70 0.86 8.76 -5.18
CA HIS A 70 1.55 8.57 -6.45
C HIS A 70 0.56 8.61 -7.63
N CYS A 71 0.87 9.42 -8.63
CA CYS A 71 0.14 9.50 -9.88
C CYS A 71 0.86 8.67 -10.95
N PRO A 72 0.16 7.79 -11.68
CA PRO A 72 0.73 7.14 -12.86
C PRO A 72 1.19 8.19 -13.88
N ALA A 73 2.31 7.94 -14.56
CA ALA A 73 2.89 8.90 -15.52
C ALA A 73 1.96 9.26 -16.69
N TRP A 74 1.04 8.37 -17.04
CA TRP A 74 0.06 8.56 -18.12
C TRP A 74 -1.23 9.25 -17.68
N ALA A 75 -1.44 9.45 -16.37
CA ALA A 75 -2.69 10.01 -15.85
C ALA A 75 -2.77 11.51 -16.16
N SER A 76 -3.80 11.92 -16.91
CA SER A 76 -4.13 13.33 -17.12
C SER A 76 -4.82 13.89 -15.89
N ASN A 77 -4.56 15.15 -15.55
CA ASN A 77 -5.16 15.84 -14.40
C ASN A 77 -4.87 15.19 -13.03
N CYS A 78 -3.86 14.32 -12.93
CA CYS A 78 -3.38 13.82 -11.66
C CYS A 78 -2.20 14.67 -11.18
N THR A 79 -2.47 15.64 -10.32
CA THR A 79 -1.42 16.44 -9.68
C THR A 79 -1.33 16.07 -8.21
N VAL A 80 -0.19 15.50 -7.79
CA VAL A 80 0.13 15.37 -6.37
C VAL A 80 0.52 16.76 -5.86
N PRO A 81 -0.14 17.32 -4.84
CA PRO A 81 0.29 18.59 -4.25
C PRO A 81 1.74 18.48 -3.78
N ARG A 82 2.57 19.50 -4.02
CA ARG A 82 4.00 19.50 -3.64
C ARG A 82 4.24 19.08 -2.18
N ARG A 83 3.40 19.56 -1.26
CA ARG A 83 3.46 19.18 0.16
C ARG A 83 3.25 17.69 0.39
N THR A 84 2.34 17.07 -0.36
CA THR A 84 2.07 15.64 -0.28
C THR A 84 3.22 14.84 -0.89
N GLN A 85 3.83 15.32 -1.97
CA GLN A 85 4.99 14.70 -2.57
C GLN A 85 6.20 14.67 -1.61
N GLU A 86 6.51 15.80 -0.97
CA GLU A 86 7.56 15.89 0.05
C GLU A 86 7.32 14.94 1.24
N ILE A 87 6.04 14.75 1.62
CA ILE A 87 5.61 13.78 2.64
C ILE A 87 5.76 12.33 2.16
N THR A 88 5.38 12.01 0.91
CA THR A 88 5.49 10.67 0.35
C THR A 88 6.96 10.24 0.25
N ASP A 89 7.83 11.13 -0.23
CA ASP A 89 9.27 10.86 -0.37
C ASP A 89 9.94 10.60 0.99
N ASN A 90 9.38 11.16 2.07
CA ASN A 90 9.88 11.04 3.43
C ASN A 90 8.89 10.34 4.38
N ILE A 91 8.07 9.41 3.86
CA ILE A 91 6.96 8.82 4.62
C ILE A 91 7.43 8.15 5.93
N GLY A 92 8.63 7.55 5.94
CA GLY A 92 9.24 6.96 7.13
C GLY A 92 9.55 8.00 8.21
N THR A 93 10.07 9.17 7.82
CA THR A 93 10.33 10.29 8.74
C THR A 93 9.03 10.86 9.29
N VAL A 94 8.02 11.03 8.45
CA VAL A 94 6.69 11.54 8.85
C VAL A 94 6.00 10.57 9.81
N GLN A 95 6.10 9.26 9.55
CA GLN A 95 5.65 8.21 10.47
C GLN A 95 6.39 8.32 11.82
N GLY A 96 7.72 8.50 11.80
CA GLY A 96 8.53 8.68 13.00
C GLY A 96 8.09 9.86 13.85
N ILE A 97 7.98 11.06 13.26
CA ILE A 97 7.53 12.29 13.93
C ILE A 97 6.12 12.11 14.49
N SER A 98 5.20 11.58 13.67
CA SER A 98 3.81 11.34 14.11
C SER A 98 3.74 10.36 15.27
N THR A 99 4.60 9.33 15.27
CA THR A 99 4.68 8.34 16.36
C THR A 99 5.16 8.97 17.65
N VAL A 100 6.17 9.84 17.60
CA VAL A 100 6.66 10.60 18.77
C VAL A 100 5.56 11.47 19.36
N VAL A 101 4.87 12.28 18.53
CA VAL A 101 3.77 13.15 18.99
C VAL A 101 2.62 12.33 19.60
N TYR A 102 2.25 11.22 18.97
CA TYR A 102 1.20 10.33 19.46
C TYR A 102 1.60 9.67 20.80
N SER A 103 2.87 9.29 20.94
CA SER A 103 3.39 8.66 22.17
C SER A 103 3.45 9.64 23.33
N ILE A 104 3.85 10.89 23.08
CA ILE A 104 3.76 12.00 24.05
C ILE A 104 2.31 12.20 24.48
N GLY A 105 1.37 12.18 23.52
CA GLY A 105 -0.05 12.32 23.80
C GLY A 105 -0.59 11.21 24.70
N LEU A 106 -0.28 9.95 24.38
CA LEU A 106 -0.65 8.78 25.19
C LEU A 106 -0.02 8.83 26.59
N ALA A 107 1.26 9.19 26.69
CA ALA A 107 1.95 9.31 27.97
C ALA A 107 1.36 10.43 28.85
N ALA A 108 0.95 11.55 28.26
CA ALA A 108 0.32 12.65 29.00
C ALA A 108 -1.06 12.28 29.56
N ILE A 109 -1.90 11.57 28.79
CA ILE A 109 -3.18 11.04 29.29
C ILE A 109 -2.94 9.95 30.35
N ALA A 110 -1.96 9.06 30.13
CA ALA A 110 -1.59 8.03 31.10
C ALA A 110 -1.11 8.65 32.41
N TYR A 111 -0.29 9.71 32.36
CA TYR A 111 0.13 10.47 33.55
C TYR A 111 -1.06 11.01 34.35
N ALA A 112 -2.04 11.62 33.67
CA ALA A 112 -3.25 12.09 34.31
C ALA A 112 -4.07 10.94 34.94
N ALA A 113 -4.11 9.78 34.28
CA ALA A 113 -4.78 8.59 34.80
C ALA A 113 -4.05 7.97 36.00
N HIS A 114 -2.72 7.97 35.98
CA HIS A 114 -1.84 7.53 37.06
C HIS A 114 -2.00 8.37 38.33
N ALA A 115 -2.23 9.68 38.20
CA ALA A 115 -2.58 10.53 39.33
C ALA A 115 -3.84 10.05 40.07
N PHE A 116 -4.82 9.48 39.35
CA PHE A 116 -6.00 8.88 39.99
C PHE A 116 -5.68 7.53 40.64
N SER A 117 -4.78 6.73 40.07
CA SER A 117 -4.31 5.48 40.68
C SER A 117 -3.56 5.72 42.00
N GLU A 118 -2.67 6.72 42.05
CA GLU A 118 -1.98 7.11 43.29
C GLU A 118 -2.96 7.52 44.38
N SER A 119 -3.99 8.30 44.01
CA SER A 119 -5.02 8.72 44.97
C SER A 119 -5.84 7.57 45.55
N ALA A 120 -5.82 6.39 44.92
CA ALA A 120 -6.53 5.20 45.38
C ALA A 120 -5.81 4.50 46.56
N LEU A 121 -4.56 4.86 46.86
CA LEU A 121 -3.78 4.24 47.94
C LEU A 121 -4.38 4.50 49.33
N TRP A 122 -4.89 5.72 49.58
CA TRP A 122 -5.38 6.10 50.91
C TRP A 122 -6.59 5.26 51.38
N PRO A 123 -7.65 5.05 50.57
CA PRO A 123 -8.72 4.14 50.95
C PRO A 123 -8.29 2.68 51.09
N LEU A 124 -7.23 2.26 50.38
CA LEU A 124 -6.68 0.91 50.48
C LEU A 124 -5.94 0.70 51.80
N LEU A 125 -5.11 1.66 52.22
CA LEU A 125 -4.42 1.66 53.52
C LEU A 125 -5.40 1.67 54.70
N TYR A 126 -6.56 2.31 54.56
CA TYR A 126 -7.60 2.27 55.60
C TYR A 126 -8.20 0.86 55.79
N ARG A 127 -8.27 0.06 54.72
CA ARG A 127 -8.89 -1.27 54.74
C ARG A 127 -7.89 -2.41 54.96
N GLN A 128 -6.62 -2.19 54.63
CA GLN A 128 -5.59 -3.24 54.65
C GLN A 128 -4.24 -2.67 55.07
N ASN A 129 -3.52 -3.45 55.87
CA ASN A 129 -2.14 -3.14 56.22
C ASN A 129 -1.21 -3.54 55.07
N PHE A 130 -0.43 -2.59 54.57
CA PHE A 130 0.64 -2.80 53.61
C PHE A 130 2.00 -2.72 54.32
N THR A 131 2.96 -3.54 53.92
CA THR A 131 4.37 -3.30 54.32
C THR A 131 4.94 -2.13 53.52
N LEU A 132 5.98 -1.48 54.04
CA LEU A 132 6.65 -0.37 53.33
C LEU A 132 7.12 -0.77 51.91
N ASN A 133 7.62 -2.00 51.76
CA ASN A 133 8.00 -2.53 50.45
C ASN A 133 6.79 -2.68 49.51
N GLN A 134 5.64 -3.16 50.01
CA GLN A 134 4.43 -3.28 49.19
C GLN A 134 3.85 -1.92 48.81
N MET A 135 3.95 -0.92 49.69
CA MET A 135 3.53 0.45 49.43
C MET A 135 4.44 1.12 48.38
N ASP A 136 5.75 0.93 48.47
CA ASP A 136 6.72 1.40 47.47
C ASP A 136 6.50 0.73 46.10
N ILE A 137 6.26 -0.58 46.07
CA ILE A 137 5.91 -1.32 44.85
C ILE A 137 4.61 -0.79 44.23
N TYR A 138 3.58 -0.54 45.05
CA TYR A 138 2.32 0.04 44.57
C TYR A 138 2.53 1.45 44.01
N LEU A 139 3.26 2.31 44.73
CA LEU A 139 3.54 3.69 44.30
C LEU A 139 4.34 3.73 43.01
N LYS A 140 5.33 2.85 42.86
CA LYS A 140 6.08 2.68 41.61
C LYS A 140 5.16 2.25 40.48
N ALA A 141 4.25 1.31 40.71
CA ALA A 141 3.30 0.85 39.70
C ALA A 141 2.28 1.93 39.34
N SER A 142 1.74 2.66 40.33
CA SER A 142 0.81 3.77 40.12
C SER A 142 1.46 4.99 39.47
N GLY A 143 2.78 5.16 39.64
CA GLY A 143 3.59 6.17 38.95
C GLY A 143 4.03 5.78 37.54
N GLY A 144 3.63 4.59 37.05
CA GLY A 144 3.83 4.18 35.67
C GLY A 144 4.96 3.16 35.44
N SER A 145 5.58 2.60 36.49
CA SER A 145 6.70 1.65 36.33
C SER A 145 6.24 0.25 35.89
N ILE A 146 6.66 -0.13 34.68
CA ILE A 146 6.38 -1.44 34.08
C ILE A 146 6.98 -2.58 34.91
N ALA A 147 8.21 -2.44 35.41
CA ALA A 147 8.89 -3.50 36.16
C ALA A 147 8.21 -3.81 37.51
N SER A 148 7.61 -2.80 38.14
CA SER A 148 6.90 -2.97 39.42
C SER A 148 5.46 -3.47 39.26
N SER A 149 4.90 -3.41 38.05
CA SER A 149 3.50 -3.78 37.77
C SER A 149 3.20 -5.26 38.06
N PRO A 150 4.01 -6.25 37.65
CA PRO A 150 3.79 -7.66 38.01
C PRO A 150 3.94 -7.92 39.50
N ALA A 151 4.95 -7.31 40.14
CA ALA A 151 5.19 -7.44 41.57
C ALA A 151 4.02 -6.92 42.41
N ALA A 152 3.37 -5.84 41.95
CA ALA A 152 2.20 -5.27 42.60
C ALA A 152 0.95 -6.16 42.51
N VAL A 153 0.85 -7.06 41.53
CA VAL A 153 -0.26 -8.04 41.46
C VAL A 153 -0.16 -9.06 42.60
N PHE A 154 1.06 -9.49 42.94
CA PHE A 154 1.28 -10.46 44.02
C PHE A 154 1.00 -9.88 45.42
N THR A 155 0.79 -8.58 45.56
CA THR A 155 0.44 -7.93 46.83
C THR A 155 -1.07 -7.82 47.04
N ILE A 156 -1.89 -8.22 46.06
CA ILE A 156 -3.36 -8.14 46.11
C ILE A 156 -3.90 -9.14 47.15
N ARG A 157 -4.63 -8.61 48.14
CA ARG A 157 -5.37 -9.41 49.13
C ARG A 157 -6.88 -9.17 49.13
N ASN A 158 -7.37 -8.25 48.30
CA ASN A 158 -8.80 -7.86 48.23
C ASN A 158 -9.19 -7.50 46.80
N LEU A 159 -10.42 -7.85 46.41
CA LEU A 159 -11.00 -7.58 45.10
C LEU A 159 -10.96 -6.08 44.74
N ASN A 160 -11.14 -5.20 45.72
CA ASN A 160 -11.02 -3.74 45.50
C ASN A 160 -9.60 -3.31 45.07
N SER A 161 -8.57 -3.86 45.73
CA SER A 161 -7.16 -3.61 45.41
C SER A 161 -6.82 -4.19 44.03
N GLY A 162 -7.33 -5.39 43.73
CA GLY A 162 -7.13 -6.04 42.43
C GLY A 162 -7.73 -5.26 41.27
N LEU A 163 -8.94 -4.71 41.41
CA LEU A 163 -9.57 -3.88 40.36
C LEU A 163 -8.79 -2.58 40.08
N ILE A 164 -8.29 -1.91 41.12
CA ILE A 164 -7.49 -0.68 40.98
C ILE A 164 -6.15 -1.00 40.32
N LEU A 165 -5.47 -2.06 40.76
CA LEU A 165 -4.20 -2.51 40.16
C LEU A 165 -4.37 -2.94 38.71
N PHE A 166 -5.44 -3.67 38.39
CA PHE A 166 -5.75 -4.05 37.02
C PHE A 166 -5.92 -2.83 36.12
N ALA A 167 -6.70 -1.83 36.53
CA ALA A 167 -6.85 -0.59 35.77
C ALA A 167 -5.52 0.15 35.61
N THR A 168 -4.70 0.20 36.67
CA THR A 168 -3.37 0.84 36.67
C THR A 168 -2.41 0.16 35.69
N ILE A 169 -2.40 -1.17 35.65
CA ILE A 169 -1.57 -1.98 34.75
C ILE A 169 -2.02 -1.80 33.29
N ASN A 170 -3.33 -1.71 33.04
CA ASN A 170 -3.81 -1.41 31.69
C ASN A 170 -3.35 -0.01 31.24
N ILE A 171 -3.40 1.00 32.14
CA ILE A 171 -2.93 2.35 31.83
C ILE A 171 -1.43 2.37 31.51
N THR A 172 -0.58 1.57 32.19
CA THR A 172 0.85 1.48 31.87
C THR A 172 1.14 0.76 30.56
N LEU A 173 0.38 -0.28 30.22
CA LEU A 173 0.64 -1.12 29.04
C LEU A 173 0.09 -0.53 27.73
N LEU A 174 -1.06 0.17 27.77
CA LEU A 174 -1.70 0.71 26.56
C LEU A 174 -0.79 1.63 25.73
N PRO A 175 0.03 2.53 26.31
CA PRO A 175 0.96 3.36 25.53
C PRO A 175 1.99 2.57 24.72
N LEU A 176 2.41 1.37 25.16
CA LEU A 176 3.39 0.53 24.46
C LEU A 176 2.86 0.03 23.10
N ALA A 177 1.54 -0.13 22.97
CA ALA A 177 0.90 -0.51 21.72
C ALA A 177 0.81 0.64 20.69
N GLY A 178 1.20 1.87 21.06
CA GLY A 178 1.08 3.03 20.19
C GLY A 178 1.95 2.95 18.92
N ALA A 179 3.21 2.53 19.06
CA ALA A 179 4.13 2.39 17.92
C ALA A 179 3.69 1.35 16.87
N PRO A 180 3.32 0.10 17.22
CA PRO A 180 2.86 -0.86 16.22
C PRO A 180 1.54 -0.45 15.57
N LEU A 181 0.66 0.24 16.31
CA LEU A 181 -0.58 0.79 15.76
C LEU A 181 -0.29 1.87 14.71
N MET A 182 0.64 2.78 14.99
CA MET A 182 1.10 3.79 14.02
C MET A 182 1.70 3.16 12.76
N GLY A 183 2.52 2.11 12.92
CA GLY A 183 3.04 1.34 11.79
C GLY A 183 1.93 0.76 10.90
N ARG A 184 0.84 0.27 11.50
CA ARG A 184 -0.32 -0.24 10.76
C ARG A 184 -1.08 0.86 10.02
N VAL A 185 -1.21 2.05 10.61
CA VAL A 185 -1.89 3.20 9.97
C VAL A 185 -1.09 3.72 8.79
N PHE A 186 0.25 3.81 8.91
CA PHE A 186 1.13 4.31 7.86
C PHE A 186 1.55 3.25 6.82
N ASN A 187 1.10 2.01 6.97
CA ASN A 187 1.37 0.96 5.99
C ASN A 187 0.59 1.20 4.68
N GLN A 188 1.33 1.40 3.59
CA GLN A 188 0.79 1.64 2.25
C GLN A 188 0.27 0.34 1.64
N GLN A 189 -0.86 0.42 0.93
CA GLN A 189 -1.43 -0.72 0.22
C GLN A 189 -1.70 -0.36 -1.23
N ASN A 190 -1.57 -1.36 -2.12
CA ASN A 190 -1.99 -1.24 -3.51
C ASN A 190 -3.50 -1.23 -3.55
N GLN A 191 -4.08 -0.06 -3.82
CA GLN A 191 -5.51 0.10 -4.03
C GLN A 191 -5.76 0.50 -5.49
N SER A 192 -6.76 -0.12 -6.11
CA SER A 192 -7.23 0.29 -7.43
C SER A 192 -7.88 1.67 -7.30
N SER A 193 -7.37 2.65 -8.03
CA SER A 193 -7.97 3.97 -8.15
C SER A 193 -8.23 4.28 -9.61
N VAL A 194 -9.30 5.04 -9.87
CA VAL A 194 -9.67 5.47 -11.22
C VAL A 194 -8.94 6.76 -11.55
N PHE A 195 -8.19 6.76 -12.64
CA PHE A 195 -7.49 7.91 -13.17
C PHE A 195 -8.07 8.26 -14.55
N GLU A 196 -8.07 9.54 -14.85
CA GLU A 196 -8.33 10.02 -16.21
C GLU A 196 -7.02 10.01 -16.99
N SER A 197 -7.10 9.73 -18.28
CA SER A 197 -5.96 9.81 -19.19
C SER A 197 -6.41 10.39 -20.52
N LEU A 198 -5.48 11.09 -21.17
CA LEU A 198 -5.71 11.61 -22.51
C LEU A 198 -5.23 10.59 -23.53
N TYR A 199 -6.08 10.20 -24.46
CA TYR A 199 -5.72 9.40 -25.62
C TYR A 199 -5.66 10.32 -26.83
N GLU A 200 -4.46 10.67 -27.28
CA GLU A 200 -4.25 11.84 -28.14
C GLU A 200 -4.79 11.71 -29.57
N ARG A 201 -4.78 10.52 -30.17
CA ARG A 201 -5.13 10.32 -31.59
C ARG A 201 -5.93 9.04 -31.85
N PRO A 202 -7.15 8.93 -31.30
CA PRO A 202 -8.03 7.79 -31.53
C PRO A 202 -8.43 7.65 -32.99
N GLY A 203 -8.19 6.50 -33.61
CA GLY A 203 -8.72 6.23 -34.94
C GLY A 203 -7.98 5.14 -35.70
N GLY A 204 -8.26 5.05 -37.00
CA GLY A 204 -7.67 4.08 -37.90
C GLY A 204 -7.35 4.68 -39.26
N MET A 205 -6.10 4.67 -39.71
CA MET A 205 -5.74 5.01 -41.09
C MET A 205 -4.64 4.09 -41.63
N ILE A 206 -4.85 3.51 -42.81
CA ILE A 206 -3.79 2.93 -43.63
C ILE A 206 -3.72 3.75 -44.91
N GLY A 207 -2.50 4.05 -45.37
CA GLY A 207 -2.22 5.02 -46.43
C GLY A 207 -2.82 4.70 -47.82
N PRO A 208 -2.02 4.44 -48.86
CA PRO A 208 -2.56 4.20 -50.20
C PRO A 208 -3.34 2.87 -50.28
N ILE A 209 -4.17 2.71 -51.31
CA ILE A 209 -4.84 1.44 -51.63
C ILE A 209 -3.81 0.33 -51.83
N PHE A 210 -4.21 -0.92 -51.61
CA PHE A 210 -3.30 -2.03 -51.86
C PHE A 210 -3.15 -2.27 -53.37
N ILE A 211 -1.92 -2.31 -53.89
CA ILE A 211 -1.66 -2.73 -55.28
C ILE A 211 -0.57 -3.81 -55.28
N GLN A 212 -0.97 -5.06 -55.51
CA GLN A 212 -0.06 -6.16 -55.83
C GLN A 212 0.68 -5.88 -57.16
N ARG A 213 1.96 -5.48 -57.05
CA ARG A 213 2.87 -5.24 -58.17
C ARG A 213 3.89 -6.37 -58.34
N ASN A 214 4.47 -6.48 -59.53
CA ASN A 214 5.57 -7.38 -59.84
C ASN A 214 6.69 -6.62 -60.58
N PRO A 215 7.77 -6.20 -59.89
CA PRO A 215 8.14 -6.56 -58.52
C PRO A 215 7.22 -5.93 -57.45
N PRO A 216 7.10 -6.54 -56.24
CA PRO A 216 6.31 -5.98 -55.15
C PRO A 216 6.75 -4.56 -54.78
N GLY A 217 5.79 -3.65 -54.62
CA GLY A 217 5.99 -2.28 -54.16
C GLY A 217 5.97 -2.14 -52.63
N VAL A 218 5.86 -0.89 -52.15
CA VAL A 218 5.96 -0.49 -50.73
C VAL A 218 5.22 -1.45 -49.80
N MET A 219 5.99 -2.07 -48.91
CA MET A 219 5.51 -2.98 -47.86
C MET A 219 5.12 -2.13 -46.64
N LEU A 220 4.24 -2.62 -45.75
CA LEU A 220 3.80 -1.86 -44.57
C LEU A 220 4.95 -1.75 -43.54
N GLU A 221 5.96 -0.91 -43.78
CA GLU A 221 7.26 -0.97 -43.08
C GLU A 221 7.16 -0.98 -41.55
N ARG A 222 6.31 -0.12 -40.97
CA ARG A 222 6.07 -0.12 -39.51
C ARG A 222 5.44 -1.42 -39.01
N ALA A 223 4.43 -1.94 -39.71
CA ALA A 223 3.77 -3.20 -39.34
C ALA A 223 4.75 -4.37 -39.50
N ALA A 224 5.52 -4.38 -40.59
CA ALA A 224 6.59 -5.34 -40.83
C ALA A 224 7.68 -5.27 -39.75
N ALA A 225 8.06 -4.08 -39.28
CA ALA A 225 9.05 -3.90 -38.21
C ALA A 225 8.55 -4.47 -36.87
N TRP A 226 7.32 -4.17 -36.46
CA TRP A 226 6.74 -4.75 -35.24
C TRP A 226 6.58 -6.26 -35.34
N TYR A 227 6.01 -6.75 -36.45
CA TYR A 227 5.91 -8.20 -36.71
C TYR A 227 7.27 -8.88 -36.59
N THR A 228 8.30 -8.31 -37.22
CA THR A 228 9.66 -8.87 -37.18
C THR A 228 10.23 -8.86 -35.76
N SER A 229 10.01 -7.77 -35.01
CA SER A 229 10.47 -7.64 -33.62
C SER A 229 9.84 -8.70 -32.72
N TRP A 230 8.53 -8.95 -32.86
CA TRP A 230 7.82 -9.99 -32.10
C TRP A 230 8.27 -11.38 -32.51
N ALA A 231 8.41 -11.63 -33.82
CA ALA A 231 8.83 -12.92 -34.34
C ALA A 231 10.24 -13.31 -33.87
N TRP A 232 11.15 -12.33 -33.77
CA TRP A 232 12.51 -12.52 -33.24
C TRP A 232 12.61 -12.45 -31.70
N ASN A 233 11.48 -12.31 -31.00
CA ASN A 233 11.44 -12.13 -29.54
C ASN A 233 12.33 -10.96 -29.04
N MET A 234 12.46 -9.91 -29.86
CA MET A 234 13.16 -8.67 -29.47
C MET A 234 12.26 -7.74 -28.65
N SER A 235 10.95 -7.86 -28.84
CA SER A 235 9.92 -7.22 -28.02
C SER A 235 8.70 -8.12 -27.92
N THR A 236 7.90 -7.93 -26.87
CA THR A 236 6.62 -8.61 -26.70
C THR A 236 5.50 -7.86 -27.45
N GLU A 237 4.53 -8.61 -27.97
CA GLU A 237 3.34 -8.01 -28.56
C GLU A 237 2.52 -7.30 -27.47
N PRO A 238 2.23 -5.99 -27.59
CA PRO A 238 1.39 -5.30 -26.62
C PRO A 238 -0.06 -5.76 -26.77
N MET A 239 -0.68 -6.15 -25.66
CA MET A 239 -2.08 -6.59 -25.59
C MET A 239 -2.45 -7.62 -26.69
N GLY A 240 -1.73 -8.75 -26.76
CA GLY A 240 -1.92 -9.79 -27.77
C GLY A 240 -3.35 -10.33 -27.88
N ASP A 241 -4.08 -10.40 -26.77
CA ASP A 241 -5.49 -10.85 -26.75
C ASP A 241 -6.45 -9.86 -27.44
N GLN A 242 -6.04 -8.59 -27.57
CA GLN A 242 -6.84 -7.53 -28.19
C GLN A 242 -6.40 -7.22 -29.63
N ARG A 243 -5.74 -8.16 -30.31
CA ARG A 243 -5.29 -8.05 -31.71
C ARG A 243 -6.41 -7.88 -32.74
N SER A 244 -7.64 -8.22 -32.36
CA SER A 244 -8.83 -8.01 -33.19
C SER A 244 -9.39 -6.59 -33.11
N TRP A 245 -8.67 -5.61 -32.57
CA TRP A 245 -9.16 -4.25 -32.42
C TRP A 245 -8.20 -3.22 -33.03
N ILE A 246 -8.76 -2.15 -33.60
CA ILE A 246 -7.98 -1.03 -34.14
C ILE A 246 -7.71 -0.04 -33.02
N LEU A 247 -6.63 -0.26 -32.28
CA LEU A 247 -6.23 0.61 -31.17
C LEU A 247 -4.74 0.58 -30.92
N ASP A 248 -4.22 1.67 -30.35
CA ASP A 248 -2.81 1.79 -30.00
C ASP A 248 -2.56 0.97 -28.74
N ARG A 249 -2.38 -0.33 -28.96
CA ARG A 249 -2.15 -1.32 -27.91
C ARG A 249 -0.92 -0.98 -27.07
N LYS A 250 0.07 -0.32 -27.65
CA LYS A 250 1.30 0.05 -26.94
C LYS A 250 1.02 1.14 -25.89
N THR A 251 0.31 2.19 -26.28
CA THR A 251 -0.04 3.26 -25.33
C THR A 251 -1.12 2.83 -24.33
N LEU A 252 -2.03 1.94 -24.73
CA LEU A 252 -3.12 1.48 -23.86
C LEU A 252 -2.66 0.38 -22.88
N SER A 253 -1.60 -0.39 -23.19
CA SER A 253 -1.10 -1.43 -22.28
C SER A 253 -0.62 -0.90 -20.94
N GLU A 254 -0.18 0.36 -20.90
CA GLU A 254 0.33 1.00 -19.68
C GLU A 254 -0.79 1.50 -18.75
N ARG A 255 -2.03 1.61 -19.26
CA ARG A 255 -3.15 2.32 -18.60
C ARG A 255 -3.95 1.47 -17.62
N GLY A 256 -3.65 0.17 -17.50
CA GLY A 256 -4.37 -0.75 -16.61
C GLY A 256 -5.73 -1.17 -17.17
N ASN A 257 -6.74 -1.32 -16.32
CA ASN A 257 -8.06 -1.81 -16.73
C ASN A 257 -8.95 -0.66 -17.22
N PHE A 258 -9.68 -0.88 -18.30
CA PHE A 258 -10.60 0.12 -18.85
C PHE A 258 -11.67 -0.55 -19.73
N SER A 259 -12.72 0.22 -20.02
CA SER A 259 -13.69 -0.14 -21.06
C SER A 259 -13.90 1.03 -22.01
N ALA A 260 -14.08 0.72 -23.29
CA ALA A 260 -14.20 1.71 -24.35
C ALA A 260 -15.00 1.17 -25.52
N ASN A 261 -15.69 2.06 -26.23
CA ASN A 261 -16.26 1.76 -27.53
C ASN A 261 -15.16 1.91 -28.58
N ALA A 262 -14.96 0.89 -29.40
CA ALA A 262 -13.92 0.87 -30.42
C ALA A 262 -14.34 0.03 -31.62
N VAL A 263 -13.53 0.05 -32.68
CA VAL A 263 -13.77 -0.78 -33.86
C VAL A 263 -13.09 -2.12 -33.72
N ARG A 264 -13.88 -3.19 -33.77
CA ARG A 264 -13.43 -4.57 -33.82
C ARG A 264 -13.31 -5.04 -35.27
N LEU A 265 -12.21 -5.73 -35.52
CA LEU A 265 -11.94 -6.54 -36.70
C LEU A 265 -12.56 -7.92 -36.47
N GLN A 266 -13.73 -8.16 -37.02
CA GLN A 266 -14.30 -9.50 -37.06
C GLN A 266 -13.58 -10.30 -38.14
N GLN A 267 -12.86 -11.35 -37.73
CA GLN A 267 -12.01 -12.17 -38.59
C GLN A 267 -12.64 -13.54 -38.77
N GLU A 268 -12.76 -13.99 -40.02
CA GLU A 268 -13.12 -15.36 -40.36
C GLU A 268 -12.05 -15.92 -41.30
N ILE A 269 -11.40 -17.02 -40.89
CA ILE A 269 -10.27 -17.61 -41.61
C ILE A 269 -10.60 -19.07 -41.92
N SER A 270 -10.87 -19.35 -43.20
CA SER A 270 -11.08 -20.71 -43.70
C SER A 270 -9.95 -21.07 -44.66
N CYS A 271 -9.28 -22.20 -44.41
CA CYS A 271 -8.14 -22.64 -45.23
C CYS A 271 -8.42 -24.04 -45.78
N THR A 272 -8.17 -24.22 -47.08
CA THR A 272 -8.37 -25.49 -47.78
C THR A 272 -7.17 -25.85 -48.63
N GLY A 273 -6.99 -27.15 -48.91
CA GLY A 273 -6.01 -27.64 -49.88
C GLY A 273 -6.18 -26.93 -51.23
N TRP A 274 -5.06 -26.53 -51.83
CA TRP A 274 -5.07 -25.83 -53.11
C TRP A 274 -3.86 -26.26 -53.94
N LYS A 275 -4.07 -26.65 -55.20
CA LYS A 275 -2.98 -27.04 -56.10
C LYS A 275 -2.34 -25.81 -56.75
N ALA A 276 -1.21 -25.35 -56.22
CA ALA A 276 -0.43 -24.29 -56.86
C ALA A 276 0.23 -24.83 -58.16
N ARG A 277 -0.07 -24.18 -59.30
CA ARG A 277 0.49 -24.53 -60.61
C ARG A 277 1.34 -23.37 -61.15
N PRO A 278 2.69 -23.45 -61.12
CA PRO A 278 3.54 -22.43 -61.71
C PRO A 278 3.49 -22.48 -63.25
N LYS A 279 3.43 -21.31 -63.90
CA LYS A 279 3.34 -21.18 -65.37
C LYS A 279 4.72 -21.19 -66.05
N LYS A 280 5.75 -20.64 -65.38
CA LYS A 280 7.12 -20.50 -65.93
C LYS A 280 8.16 -20.63 -64.81
N TRP A 281 9.27 -21.28 -65.13
CA TRP A 281 10.53 -21.23 -64.36
C TRP A 281 11.59 -20.56 -65.20
N LYS A 282 12.24 -19.52 -64.67
CA LYS A 282 13.49 -18.98 -65.23
C LYS A 282 14.38 -18.48 -64.09
N ASN A 283 15.68 -18.81 -64.13
CA ASN A 283 16.68 -18.33 -63.17
C ASN A 283 16.32 -18.58 -61.68
N GLY A 284 15.70 -19.72 -61.35
CA GLY A 284 15.32 -20.05 -59.97
C GLY A 284 14.09 -19.30 -59.43
N ILE A 285 13.30 -18.68 -60.32
CA ILE A 285 12.06 -17.96 -59.97
C ILE A 285 10.86 -18.67 -60.62
N LEU A 286 9.86 -18.98 -59.80
CA LEU A 286 8.56 -19.53 -60.17
C LEU A 286 7.58 -18.38 -60.43
N THR A 287 6.87 -18.43 -61.55
CA THR A 287 5.81 -17.46 -61.86
C THR A 287 4.44 -18.09 -61.71
N PHE A 288 3.55 -17.43 -60.98
CA PHE A 288 2.17 -17.86 -60.77
C PHE A 288 1.20 -16.80 -61.25
N ASN A 289 0.12 -17.22 -61.91
CA ASN A 289 -0.98 -16.32 -62.21
C ASN A 289 -1.73 -15.96 -60.93
N THR A 290 -2.39 -14.81 -60.93
CA THR A 290 -3.24 -14.31 -59.86
C THR A 290 -4.50 -13.72 -60.47
N ARG A 291 -5.61 -13.80 -59.74
CA ARG A 291 -6.92 -13.23 -60.09
C ARG A 291 -7.15 -11.85 -59.47
N MET A 292 -6.13 -11.24 -58.86
CA MET A 292 -6.25 -9.92 -58.24
C MET A 292 -6.70 -8.82 -59.21
N ASN A 293 -6.47 -8.96 -60.52
CA ASN A 293 -6.93 -8.01 -61.55
C ASN A 293 -8.30 -8.39 -62.17
N ASN A 294 -9.17 -9.06 -61.41
CA ASN A 294 -10.51 -9.40 -61.87
C ASN A 294 -11.32 -8.10 -62.12
N PRO A 295 -11.90 -7.89 -63.32
CA PRO A 295 -12.72 -6.71 -63.62
C PRO A 295 -13.93 -6.54 -62.69
N GLU A 296 -14.41 -7.60 -62.05
CA GLU A 296 -15.47 -7.55 -61.03
C GLU A 296 -15.09 -6.75 -59.78
N ASN A 297 -13.80 -6.47 -59.57
CA ASN A 297 -13.30 -5.74 -58.42
C ASN A 297 -13.42 -4.21 -58.55
N GLY A 298 -13.93 -3.70 -59.68
CA GLY A 298 -14.33 -2.29 -59.84
C GLY A 298 -13.20 -1.26 -59.78
N ARG A 299 -11.96 -1.65 -60.10
CA ARG A 299 -10.80 -0.74 -60.05
C ARG A 299 -10.60 0.07 -61.34
N SER A 300 -10.18 1.32 -61.15
CA SER A 300 -9.76 2.22 -62.23
C SER A 300 -8.47 1.75 -62.92
N GLU A 301 -8.28 2.12 -64.18
CA GLU A 301 -7.19 1.67 -65.06
C GLU A 301 -5.77 1.96 -64.50
N GLY A 302 -5.61 3.00 -63.68
CA GLY A 302 -4.33 3.36 -63.03
C GLY A 302 -3.98 2.56 -61.75
N ASP A 303 -4.92 1.80 -61.19
CA ASP A 303 -4.80 1.11 -59.89
C ASP A 303 -4.80 -0.43 -60.02
N GLN A 304 -4.54 -0.92 -61.23
CA GLN A 304 -4.61 -2.34 -61.57
C GLN A 304 -3.51 -3.18 -60.92
N HIS A 305 -3.88 -4.41 -60.57
CA HIS A 305 -2.96 -5.40 -60.03
C HIS A 305 -2.17 -6.09 -61.15
N SER A 306 -0.97 -6.56 -60.84
CA SER A 306 -0.23 -7.45 -61.73
C SER A 306 -0.96 -8.79 -61.88
N THR A 307 -1.06 -9.28 -63.12
CA THR A 307 -1.72 -10.56 -63.47
C THR A 307 -0.91 -11.81 -63.10
N ALA A 308 0.36 -11.63 -62.77
CA ALA A 308 1.23 -12.70 -62.33
C ALA A 308 2.23 -12.22 -61.26
N VAL A 309 2.61 -13.13 -60.38
CA VAL A 309 3.57 -12.90 -59.28
C VAL A 309 4.77 -13.84 -59.39
N LYS A 310 5.93 -13.35 -58.96
CA LYS A 310 7.19 -14.12 -58.93
C LYS A 310 7.45 -14.61 -57.51
N VAL A 311 7.84 -15.87 -57.35
CA VAL A 311 8.20 -16.52 -56.09
C VAL A 311 9.55 -17.19 -56.26
N ARG A 312 10.46 -17.08 -55.29
CA ARG A 312 11.76 -17.77 -55.37
C ARG A 312 11.59 -19.26 -55.15
N ASN A 313 12.34 -20.08 -55.88
CA ASN A 313 12.38 -21.52 -55.68
C ASN A 313 13.32 -21.90 -54.52
N LYS A 314 12.98 -21.48 -53.29
CA LYS A 314 13.73 -21.74 -52.06
C LYS A 314 12.87 -22.53 -51.09
N ASP A 315 13.51 -23.38 -50.29
CA ASP A 315 12.85 -24.35 -49.42
C ASP A 315 12.28 -23.66 -48.17
N LYS A 316 11.22 -22.88 -48.39
CA LYS A 316 10.55 -22.02 -47.41
C LYS A 316 9.06 -21.88 -47.74
N LEU A 317 8.30 -21.25 -46.85
CA LEU A 317 6.90 -20.93 -47.08
C LEU A 317 6.77 -19.63 -47.87
N ALA A 318 6.29 -19.70 -49.10
CA ALA A 318 5.95 -18.53 -49.90
C ALA A 318 4.51 -18.09 -49.65
N VAL A 319 4.28 -16.78 -49.58
CA VAL A 319 2.96 -16.20 -49.31
C VAL A 319 2.61 -15.20 -50.39
N ARG A 320 1.40 -15.30 -50.96
CA ARG A 320 0.92 -14.37 -52.01
C ARG A 320 -0.59 -14.16 -51.92
N ALA A 321 -1.08 -13.01 -52.40
CA ALA A 321 -2.51 -12.82 -52.60
C ALA A 321 -2.93 -13.33 -53.98
N ASP A 322 -3.99 -14.13 -54.03
CA ASP A 322 -4.53 -14.71 -55.26
C ASP A 322 -5.71 -13.92 -55.79
N ASP A 323 -6.65 -13.53 -54.92
CA ASP A 323 -7.93 -12.93 -55.28
C ASP A 323 -8.51 -12.12 -54.10
N TYR A 324 -9.48 -11.24 -54.37
CA TYR A 324 -10.29 -10.57 -53.35
C TYR A 324 -11.65 -10.16 -53.89
N VAL A 325 -12.62 -9.99 -52.98
CA VAL A 325 -13.97 -9.51 -53.27
C VAL A 325 -14.37 -8.51 -52.19
N PHE A 326 -14.91 -7.36 -52.61
CA PHE A 326 -15.56 -6.41 -51.72
C PHE A 326 -17.03 -6.82 -51.52
N GLU A 327 -17.33 -7.45 -50.39
CA GLU A 327 -18.69 -7.95 -50.09
C GLU A 327 -19.63 -6.84 -49.62
N SER A 328 -19.09 -5.87 -48.88
CA SER A 328 -19.82 -4.69 -48.41
C SER A 328 -18.86 -3.51 -48.25
N PRO A 329 -19.35 -2.29 -47.96
CA PRO A 329 -18.47 -1.16 -47.66
C PRO A 329 -17.50 -1.42 -46.51
N THR A 330 -17.87 -2.26 -45.53
CA THR A 330 -17.09 -2.54 -44.31
C THR A 330 -16.48 -3.94 -44.28
N LYS A 331 -16.75 -4.78 -45.30
CA LYS A 331 -16.39 -6.19 -45.34
C LYS A 331 -15.67 -6.57 -46.63
N THR A 332 -14.50 -7.18 -46.47
CA THR A 332 -13.69 -7.67 -47.59
C THR A 332 -13.26 -9.09 -47.34
N ARG A 333 -13.34 -9.93 -48.37
CA ARG A 333 -12.80 -11.29 -48.37
C ARG A 333 -11.62 -11.35 -49.33
N ALA A 334 -10.47 -11.83 -48.86
CA ALA A 334 -9.29 -12.04 -49.69
C ALA A 334 -8.83 -13.50 -49.63
N THR A 335 -8.34 -14.01 -50.75
CA THR A 335 -7.71 -15.33 -50.83
C THR A 335 -6.20 -15.18 -50.80
N VAL A 336 -5.56 -15.68 -49.75
CA VAL A 336 -4.10 -15.69 -49.58
C VAL A 336 -3.62 -17.14 -49.70
N VAL A 337 -2.67 -17.37 -50.61
CA VAL A 337 -2.09 -18.69 -50.86
C VAL A 337 -0.78 -18.83 -50.12
N PHE A 338 -0.68 -19.89 -49.32
CA PHE A 338 0.52 -20.31 -48.61
C PHE A 338 1.06 -21.55 -49.30
N ALA A 339 2.32 -21.49 -49.77
CA ALA A 339 2.94 -22.56 -50.54
C ALA A 339 4.29 -22.94 -49.91
N ALA A 340 4.38 -24.14 -49.35
CA ALA A 340 5.62 -24.72 -48.85
C ALA A 340 6.38 -25.34 -50.03
N ILE A 341 7.51 -24.75 -50.39
CA ILE A 341 8.41 -25.29 -51.41
C ILE A 341 9.33 -26.29 -50.73
N ASN A 342 9.39 -27.50 -51.29
CA ASN A 342 10.13 -28.64 -50.76
C ASN A 342 9.81 -28.92 -49.28
N GLY A 343 8.53 -28.84 -48.93
CA GLY A 343 8.00 -29.06 -47.58
C GLY A 343 6.53 -29.44 -47.64
N SER A 344 5.95 -29.76 -46.48
CA SER A 344 4.54 -30.16 -46.35
C SER A 344 3.72 -29.09 -45.62
N ILE A 345 2.41 -29.07 -45.88
CA ILE A 345 1.41 -28.35 -45.09
C ILE A 345 0.31 -29.35 -44.75
N VAL A 346 -0.07 -29.47 -43.49
CA VAL A 346 -1.16 -30.36 -43.06
C VAL A 346 -2.47 -29.95 -43.75
N GLY A 347 -3.12 -30.88 -44.44
CA GLY A 347 -4.33 -30.60 -45.24
C GLY A 347 -4.09 -29.81 -46.53
N GLY A 348 -2.83 -29.61 -46.93
CA GLY A 348 -2.46 -29.00 -48.20
C GLY A 348 -2.43 -29.99 -49.36
N ASP A 349 -2.60 -29.46 -50.56
CA ASP A 349 -2.47 -30.25 -51.79
C ASP A 349 -1.06 -30.11 -52.35
N THR A 350 -0.46 -31.24 -52.72
CA THR A 350 0.89 -31.29 -53.29
C THR A 350 0.84 -31.30 -54.81
N THR A 351 1.59 -30.40 -55.43
CA THR A 351 1.89 -30.42 -56.85
C THR A 351 3.34 -30.86 -57.04
N THR A 352 3.54 -32.00 -57.71
CA THR A 352 4.83 -32.42 -58.26
C THR A 352 4.93 -31.87 -59.68
N THR A 353 5.73 -30.83 -59.86
CA THR A 353 5.94 -30.26 -61.19
C THR A 353 7.10 -30.96 -61.90
N GLU A 354 6.79 -31.62 -63.03
CA GLU A 354 7.77 -32.30 -63.89
C GLU A 354 8.81 -31.30 -64.42
N GLY A 355 10.10 -31.54 -64.15
CA GLY A 355 11.21 -30.64 -64.51
C GLY A 355 11.69 -29.70 -63.40
N PHE A 356 11.06 -29.70 -62.22
CA PHE A 356 11.29 -28.70 -61.16
C PHE A 356 12.12 -29.22 -59.98
N GLY A 357 12.23 -30.55 -59.82
CA GLY A 357 13.01 -31.21 -58.76
C GLY A 357 12.55 -30.96 -57.31
N LYS A 358 11.50 -30.16 -57.08
CA LYS A 358 10.96 -29.83 -55.76
C LYS A 358 9.43 -29.97 -55.74
N GLN A 359 8.90 -30.49 -54.64
CA GLN A 359 7.46 -30.60 -54.41
C GLN A 359 6.92 -29.28 -53.85
N ILE A 360 5.73 -28.86 -54.28
CA ILE A 360 5.08 -27.67 -53.73
C ILE A 360 3.79 -28.12 -53.06
N THR A 361 3.71 -27.99 -51.74
CA THR A 361 2.47 -28.24 -50.98
C THR A 361 1.83 -26.90 -50.67
N SER A 362 0.56 -26.72 -51.02
CA SER A 362 -0.11 -25.42 -50.83
C SER A 362 -1.53 -25.51 -50.31
N ILE A 363 -1.92 -24.43 -49.64
CA ILE A 363 -3.28 -24.15 -49.18
C ILE A 363 -3.69 -22.75 -49.63
N ALA A 364 -4.99 -22.55 -49.81
CA ALA A 364 -5.59 -21.24 -49.98
C ALA A 364 -6.41 -20.92 -48.74
N CYS A 365 -6.13 -19.78 -48.11
CA CYS A 365 -6.87 -19.27 -46.98
C CYS A 365 -7.75 -18.09 -47.43
N GLN A 366 -9.06 -18.25 -47.28
CA GLN A 366 -10.03 -17.18 -47.37
C GLN A 366 -10.04 -16.44 -46.02
N ILE A 367 -9.64 -15.18 -46.06
CA ILE A 367 -9.56 -14.29 -44.91
C ILE A 367 -10.60 -13.20 -45.11
N THR A 368 -11.65 -13.24 -44.31
CA THR A 368 -12.71 -12.24 -44.31
C THR A 368 -12.50 -11.31 -43.13
N ILE A 369 -12.48 -10.01 -43.41
CA ILE A 369 -12.36 -8.94 -42.41
C ILE A 369 -13.57 -8.03 -42.51
N GLU A 370 -14.26 -7.85 -41.40
CA GLU A 370 -15.36 -6.91 -41.25
C GLU A 370 -15.10 -5.95 -40.08
N PHE A 371 -15.39 -4.66 -40.30
CA PHE A 371 -15.35 -3.66 -39.24
C PHE A 371 -16.68 -3.55 -38.54
N VAL A 372 -16.68 -3.74 -37.22
CA VAL A 372 -17.88 -3.66 -36.37
C VAL A 372 -17.60 -2.76 -35.18
N ASP A 373 -18.53 -1.88 -34.85
CA ASP A 373 -18.49 -1.11 -33.60
C ASP A 373 -18.86 -2.03 -32.43
N ASP A 374 -17.96 -2.18 -31.46
CA ASP A 374 -18.12 -3.09 -30.32
C ASP A 374 -17.49 -2.47 -29.05
N ILE A 375 -17.73 -3.09 -27.90
CA ILE A 375 -17.25 -2.64 -26.60
C ILE A 375 -16.01 -3.45 -26.21
N LEU A 376 -14.86 -2.78 -26.20
CA LEU A 376 -13.63 -3.34 -25.65
C LEU A 376 -13.67 -3.28 -24.13
N THR A 377 -13.40 -4.41 -23.48
CA THR A 377 -13.20 -4.49 -22.03
C THR A 377 -11.84 -5.12 -21.74
N VAL A 378 -11.01 -4.41 -20.99
CA VAL A 378 -9.67 -4.86 -20.57
C VAL A 378 -9.69 -4.99 -19.05
N GLY A 379 -9.54 -6.22 -18.55
CA GLY A 379 -9.58 -6.53 -17.12
C GLY A 379 -10.95 -6.24 -16.49
N VAL A 380 -10.95 -5.86 -15.20
CA VAL A 380 -12.15 -5.42 -14.49
C VAL A 380 -12.27 -3.91 -14.68
N ALA A 381 -13.05 -3.50 -15.67
CA ALA A 381 -13.24 -2.09 -15.99
C ALA A 381 -14.15 -1.40 -14.96
N PRO A 382 -13.91 -0.12 -14.64
CA PRO A 382 -14.80 0.66 -13.78
C PRO A 382 -16.17 0.87 -14.46
N ASP A 383 -17.26 0.69 -13.72
CA ASP A 383 -18.65 0.95 -14.15
C ASP A 383 -18.89 2.45 -14.37
N THR A 384 -18.37 2.98 -15.47
CA THR A 384 -18.45 4.40 -15.83
C THR A 384 -18.68 4.57 -17.33
N ALA A 385 -19.02 5.80 -17.72
CA ALA A 385 -19.20 6.17 -19.13
C ALA A 385 -17.96 5.77 -19.97
N ARG A 386 -18.21 5.00 -21.03
CA ARG A 386 -17.17 4.44 -21.90
C ARG A 386 -16.65 5.52 -22.83
N ALA A 387 -15.32 5.59 -22.97
CA ALA A 387 -14.70 6.47 -23.96
C ALA A 387 -14.96 5.93 -25.38
N GLN A 388 -15.21 6.82 -26.34
CA GLN A 388 -15.29 6.47 -27.76
C GLN A 388 -13.90 6.59 -28.39
N LEU A 389 -13.19 5.47 -28.50
CA LEU A 389 -11.83 5.44 -29.08
C LEU A 389 -11.84 5.35 -30.61
N GLY A 390 -12.98 5.04 -31.20
CA GLY A 390 -13.16 5.01 -32.65
C GLY A 390 -14.55 4.51 -33.00
N SER A 391 -14.98 4.76 -34.23
CA SER A 391 -16.19 4.17 -34.80
C SER A 391 -15.98 3.86 -36.27
N VAL A 392 -16.75 2.92 -36.81
CA VAL A 392 -16.73 2.59 -38.25
C VAL A 392 -17.00 3.85 -39.09
N ALA A 393 -17.88 4.75 -38.61
CA ALA A 393 -18.15 6.03 -39.26
C ALA A 393 -16.91 6.95 -39.31
N GLN A 394 -16.11 7.00 -38.24
CA GLN A 394 -14.91 7.84 -38.17
C GLN A 394 -13.75 7.30 -39.01
N LEU A 395 -13.70 5.99 -39.28
CA LEU A 395 -12.71 5.39 -40.17
C LEU A 395 -12.87 5.80 -41.65
N ARG A 396 -13.97 6.48 -42.01
CA ARG A 396 -14.41 6.67 -43.40
C ARG A 396 -13.68 7.78 -44.19
N ASN A 397 -12.62 8.39 -43.68
CA ASN A 397 -12.22 9.73 -44.14
C ASN A 397 -11.08 9.87 -45.16
N SER A 398 -10.82 8.90 -46.05
CA SER A 398 -10.05 9.23 -47.28
C SER A 398 -10.11 8.20 -48.41
N LYS A 399 -10.37 6.92 -48.12
CA LYS A 399 -10.53 5.81 -49.09
C LYS A 399 -11.53 4.79 -48.53
N SER A 400 -12.14 3.99 -49.40
CA SER A 400 -13.22 3.07 -49.03
C SER A 400 -12.77 2.05 -47.97
N LEU A 401 -13.59 1.82 -46.93
CA LEU A 401 -13.26 0.95 -45.79
C LEU A 401 -12.94 -0.48 -46.23
N ASN A 402 -13.56 -0.97 -47.30
CA ASN A 402 -13.24 -2.26 -47.92
C ASN A 402 -11.75 -2.38 -48.36
N GLU A 403 -11.09 -1.31 -48.78
CA GLU A 403 -9.64 -1.29 -49.08
C GLU A 403 -8.80 -1.39 -47.80
N LEU A 404 -9.28 -0.79 -46.71
CA LEU A 404 -8.67 -0.97 -45.39
C LEU A 404 -8.80 -2.42 -44.92
N ALA A 405 -9.97 -3.03 -45.08
CA ALA A 405 -10.19 -4.46 -44.81
C ALA A 405 -9.31 -5.36 -45.68
N LEU A 406 -9.09 -4.98 -46.95
CA LEU A 406 -8.18 -5.69 -47.85
C LEU A 406 -6.75 -5.71 -47.30
N TRP A 407 -6.23 -4.57 -46.83
CA TRP A 407 -4.91 -4.47 -46.20
C TRP A 407 -4.75 -5.39 -44.98
N PHE A 408 -5.79 -5.53 -44.17
CA PHE A 408 -5.80 -6.49 -43.06
C PHE A 408 -5.78 -7.93 -43.55
N ALA A 409 -6.64 -8.27 -44.51
CA ALA A 409 -6.77 -9.64 -45.01
C ALA A 409 -5.47 -10.14 -45.67
N ILE A 410 -4.76 -9.26 -46.38
CA ILE A 410 -3.47 -9.56 -47.03
C ILE A 410 -2.24 -9.26 -46.16
N SER A 411 -2.42 -8.92 -44.88
CA SER A 411 -1.31 -8.54 -43.99
C SER A 411 -0.14 -9.54 -43.95
N PRO A 412 -0.32 -10.88 -44.10
CA PRO A 412 0.81 -11.81 -44.23
C PRO A 412 1.70 -11.53 -45.46
N VAL A 413 1.15 -10.96 -46.53
CA VAL A 413 1.94 -10.51 -47.70
C VAL A 413 2.56 -9.13 -47.41
N GLY A 414 1.77 -8.21 -46.85
CA GLY A 414 2.18 -6.82 -46.59
C GLY A 414 3.29 -6.66 -45.54
N ASN A 415 3.34 -7.55 -44.55
CA ASN A 415 4.37 -7.59 -43.50
C ASN A 415 5.65 -8.32 -43.95
N GLY A 416 5.63 -8.94 -45.14
CA GLY A 416 6.73 -9.72 -45.69
C GLY A 416 7.91 -8.89 -46.17
N ALA A 417 8.97 -9.55 -46.64
CA ALA A 417 10.11 -8.90 -47.31
C ALA A 417 10.18 -9.33 -48.77
N SER A 418 10.29 -8.36 -49.68
CA SER A 418 10.57 -8.63 -51.09
C SER A 418 12.08 -8.77 -51.26
N VAL A 419 12.51 -9.91 -51.79
CA VAL A 419 13.92 -10.18 -52.12
C VAL A 419 13.99 -10.49 -53.61
N PHE A 420 14.87 -9.81 -54.34
CA PHE A 420 14.95 -9.89 -55.82
C PHE A 420 13.62 -9.65 -56.55
N GLY A 421 12.76 -8.78 -55.98
CA GLY A 421 11.47 -8.45 -56.60
C GLY A 421 10.48 -9.63 -56.63
N THR A 422 10.57 -10.52 -55.64
CA THR A 422 9.67 -11.69 -55.49
C THR A 422 8.79 -11.57 -54.25
N MET A 423 7.71 -12.35 -54.23
CA MET A 423 6.79 -12.44 -53.11
C MET A 423 7.49 -12.94 -51.83
N PRO A 424 7.00 -12.52 -50.65
CA PRO A 424 7.65 -12.80 -49.40
C PRO A 424 7.69 -14.29 -49.08
N MET A 425 8.74 -14.67 -48.37
CA MET A 425 8.94 -16.02 -47.88
C MET A 425 9.21 -16.00 -46.39
N TYR A 426 8.85 -17.09 -45.71
CA TYR A 426 8.94 -17.25 -44.27
C TYR A 426 9.63 -18.54 -43.89
N ASP A 427 10.36 -18.46 -42.77
CA ASP A 427 11.00 -19.57 -42.11
C ASP A 427 10.25 -19.94 -40.82
N ALA A 428 10.38 -21.19 -40.41
CA ALA A 428 9.80 -21.70 -39.16
C ALA A 428 10.88 -22.19 -38.18
N PRO A 429 11.77 -21.34 -37.66
CA PRO A 429 12.64 -21.77 -36.58
C PRO A 429 11.87 -21.72 -35.26
N TRP A 430 11.81 -22.84 -34.54
CA TRP A 430 11.68 -23.03 -33.09
C TRP A 430 10.74 -22.13 -32.25
N GLY A 431 9.88 -21.32 -32.85
CA GLY A 431 8.98 -20.36 -32.20
C GLY A 431 7.59 -20.32 -32.85
N GLU A 432 6.68 -19.60 -32.19
CA GLU A 432 5.25 -19.55 -32.53
C GLU A 432 4.95 -18.68 -33.77
N ILE A 433 5.71 -17.60 -33.99
CA ILE A 433 5.51 -16.65 -35.09
C ILE A 433 6.55 -16.89 -36.21
N PRO A 434 6.15 -17.04 -37.49
CA PRO A 434 7.09 -17.27 -38.59
C PRO A 434 8.08 -16.12 -38.83
N LEU A 435 9.35 -16.43 -39.04
CA LEU A 435 10.37 -15.41 -39.33
C LEU A 435 10.38 -15.03 -40.81
N ARG A 436 10.60 -13.75 -41.13
CA ARG A 436 10.80 -13.31 -42.53
C ARG A 436 12.11 -13.87 -43.08
N PHE A 437 12.05 -14.50 -44.25
CA PHE A 437 13.22 -15.05 -44.92
C PHE A 437 13.80 -14.05 -45.94
N THR A 438 14.83 -13.32 -45.53
CA THR A 438 15.50 -12.28 -46.34
C THR A 438 16.79 -12.76 -47.03
N SER A 439 17.29 -13.95 -46.68
CA SER A 439 18.54 -14.51 -47.22
C SER A 439 18.38 -15.13 -48.62
N THR A 440 19.51 -15.47 -49.23
CA THR A 440 19.63 -16.20 -50.51
C THR A 440 20.03 -17.66 -50.32
N ASN A 441 20.45 -18.04 -49.11
CA ASN A 441 20.92 -19.38 -48.77
C ASN A 441 19.80 -20.42 -48.90
N GLU A 442 20.19 -21.68 -49.11
CA GLU A 442 19.26 -22.79 -48.94
C GLU A 442 19.07 -23.08 -47.45
N GLY A 443 17.90 -23.61 -47.09
CA GLY A 443 17.57 -23.93 -45.71
C GLY A 443 16.53 -25.03 -45.66
N LEU A 444 16.23 -25.53 -44.47
CA LEU A 444 15.23 -26.58 -44.29
C LEU A 444 13.83 -25.98 -44.23
N ASN A 445 12.86 -26.65 -44.86
CA ASN A 445 11.43 -26.37 -44.72
C ASN A 445 10.80 -27.47 -43.85
N LYS A 446 10.71 -27.23 -42.54
CA LYS A 446 9.95 -28.14 -41.65
C LYS A 446 8.46 -27.97 -41.96
N GLY A 447 7.71 -29.07 -41.98
CA GLY A 447 6.29 -29.06 -42.32
C GLY A 447 5.48 -28.03 -41.52
N TRP A 448 4.40 -27.52 -42.12
CA TRP A 448 3.56 -26.47 -41.55
C TRP A 448 2.22 -27.02 -41.07
N GLU A 449 1.81 -26.58 -39.90
CA GLU A 449 0.50 -26.89 -39.34
C GLU A 449 -0.52 -25.80 -39.67
N MET A 450 -1.79 -26.19 -39.80
CA MET A 450 -2.87 -25.27 -40.13
C MET A 450 -3.08 -24.22 -39.04
N GLU A 451 -3.00 -24.62 -37.77
CA GLU A 451 -3.13 -23.71 -36.62
C GLU A 451 -2.02 -22.66 -36.60
N LYS A 452 -0.79 -23.05 -36.92
CA LYS A 452 0.33 -22.11 -37.04
C LYS A 452 0.11 -21.09 -38.15
N ILE A 453 -0.48 -21.49 -39.27
CA ILE A 453 -0.82 -20.55 -40.37
C ILE A 453 -1.94 -19.60 -39.95
N ARG A 454 -2.99 -20.08 -39.26
CA ARG A 454 -4.05 -19.23 -38.70
C ARG A 454 -3.51 -18.23 -37.68
N HIS A 455 -2.62 -18.69 -36.78
CA HIS A 455 -1.95 -17.82 -35.82
C HIS A 455 -1.09 -16.76 -36.52
N PHE A 456 -0.31 -17.15 -37.53
CA PHE A 456 0.47 -16.24 -38.36
C PHE A 456 -0.39 -15.15 -39.03
N ILE A 457 -1.55 -15.52 -39.59
CA ILE A 457 -2.51 -14.56 -40.15
C ILE A 457 -2.97 -13.58 -39.06
N SER A 458 -3.39 -14.09 -37.90
CA SER A 458 -3.91 -13.27 -36.80
C SER A 458 -2.88 -12.28 -36.26
N VAL A 459 -1.63 -12.70 -36.06
CA VAL A 459 -0.52 -11.83 -35.62
C VAL A 459 -0.19 -10.79 -36.68
N SER A 460 -0.21 -11.18 -37.97
CA SER A 460 0.01 -10.24 -39.08
C SER A 460 -1.05 -9.14 -39.11
N ILE A 461 -2.33 -9.52 -38.92
CA ILE A 461 -3.44 -8.57 -38.82
C ILE A 461 -3.24 -7.65 -37.61
N GLY A 462 -2.85 -8.20 -36.46
CA GLY A 462 -2.57 -7.43 -35.24
C GLY A 462 -1.44 -6.39 -35.40
N ALA A 463 -0.38 -6.73 -36.14
CA ALA A 463 0.70 -5.80 -36.48
C ALA A 463 0.21 -4.67 -37.40
N THR A 464 -0.63 -5.01 -38.38
CA THR A 464 -1.28 -4.03 -39.26
C THR A 464 -2.28 -3.16 -38.50
N ALA A 465 -2.98 -3.70 -37.50
CA ALA A 465 -3.98 -2.98 -36.70
C ALA A 465 -3.32 -1.93 -35.81
N LEU A 466 -2.18 -2.29 -35.20
CA LEU A 466 -1.34 -1.35 -34.46
C LEU A 466 -0.78 -0.24 -35.35
N ARG A 467 -0.60 -0.50 -36.66
CA ARG A 467 -0.18 0.54 -37.61
C ARG A 467 -1.33 1.49 -37.90
N ALA A 468 -2.50 0.91 -38.10
CA ALA A 468 -3.69 1.64 -38.44
C ALA A 468 -4.15 2.53 -37.28
N SER A 469 -3.93 2.14 -36.03
CA SER A 469 -4.57 2.67 -34.82
C SER A 469 -4.42 4.16 -34.48
N THR A 470 -3.71 4.94 -35.29
CA THR A 470 -3.55 6.38 -35.08
C THR A 470 -4.00 7.13 -36.33
N SER A 471 -4.82 8.16 -36.13
CA SER A 471 -5.22 9.08 -37.19
C SER A 471 -4.63 10.46 -36.92
N PRO A 472 -3.99 11.11 -37.91
CA PRO A 472 -3.48 12.48 -37.74
C PRO A 472 -4.60 13.51 -37.54
N ASP A 473 -5.81 13.22 -38.03
CA ASP A 473 -6.97 14.14 -38.01
C ASP A 473 -7.89 13.93 -36.80
N ALA A 474 -7.55 13.01 -35.91
CA ALA A 474 -8.38 12.67 -34.75
C ALA A 474 -8.13 13.61 -33.56
N ASN A 475 -9.22 14.03 -32.92
CA ASN A 475 -9.17 14.78 -31.67
C ASN A 475 -8.85 13.87 -30.48
N PRO A 476 -8.09 14.36 -29.49
CA PRO A 476 -7.86 13.63 -28.25
C PRO A 476 -9.15 13.27 -27.51
N VAL A 477 -9.18 12.07 -26.92
CA VAL A 477 -10.32 11.59 -26.12
C VAL A 477 -9.86 11.32 -24.70
N THR A 478 -10.60 11.82 -23.72
CA THR A 478 -10.37 11.51 -22.31
C THR A 478 -10.97 10.14 -21.98
N MET A 479 -10.17 9.27 -21.39
CA MET A 479 -10.59 7.93 -20.97
C MET A 479 -10.30 7.70 -19.50
N ARG A 480 -11.20 6.95 -18.84
CA ARG A 480 -11.03 6.55 -17.45
C ARG A 480 -10.48 5.13 -17.38
N SER A 481 -9.42 4.97 -16.61
CA SER A 481 -8.77 3.69 -16.40
C SER A 481 -8.52 3.47 -14.93
N SER A 482 -8.70 2.24 -14.46
CA SER A 482 -8.33 1.86 -13.11
C SER A 482 -6.93 1.28 -13.09
N ALA A 483 -6.08 1.83 -12.24
CA ALA A 483 -4.75 1.32 -11.99
C ALA A 483 -4.47 1.23 -10.50
N HIS A 484 -3.57 0.32 -10.14
CA HIS A 484 -3.12 0.19 -8.76
C HIS A 484 -2.19 1.35 -8.41
N THR A 485 -2.49 2.05 -7.32
CA THR A 485 -1.61 3.04 -6.73
C THR A 485 -1.37 2.72 -5.27
N LEU A 486 -0.21 3.11 -4.75
CA LEU A 486 0.10 3.04 -3.33
C LEU A 486 -0.72 4.11 -2.60
N LYS A 487 -1.61 3.67 -1.72
CA LYS A 487 -2.44 4.55 -0.90
C LYS A 487 -2.48 4.05 0.54
N LEU A 488 -2.66 4.99 1.46
CA LEU A 488 -2.99 4.71 2.84
C LEU A 488 -4.48 4.37 2.96
N ASP A 489 -4.82 3.39 3.80
CA ASP A 489 -6.19 2.97 4.01
C ASP A 489 -6.97 4.01 4.84
N PRO A 490 -8.06 4.60 4.32
CA PRO A 490 -8.80 5.67 4.99
C PRO A 490 -9.50 5.25 6.28
N ASN A 491 -9.68 3.94 6.51
CA ASN A 491 -10.34 3.44 7.72
C ASN A 491 -9.38 3.23 8.89
N ARG A 492 -8.07 3.16 8.64
CA ARG A 492 -7.07 2.88 9.69
C ARG A 492 -6.78 4.03 10.65
N PRO A 493 -6.80 5.31 10.25
CA PRO A 493 -6.60 6.42 11.18
C PRO A 493 -7.54 6.40 12.39
N LEU A 494 -8.75 5.85 12.24
CA LEU A 494 -9.71 5.70 13.35
C LEU A 494 -9.22 4.73 14.43
N LEU A 495 -8.36 3.77 14.09
CA LEU A 495 -7.80 2.83 15.05
C LEU A 495 -6.95 3.54 16.12
N LEU A 496 -6.36 4.70 15.80
CA LEU A 496 -5.59 5.53 16.74
C LEU A 496 -6.44 6.12 17.88
N LEU A 497 -7.76 6.04 17.81
CA LEU A 497 -8.64 6.44 18.91
C LEU A 497 -8.85 5.32 19.94
N VAL A 498 -8.53 4.06 19.60
CA VAL A 498 -8.80 2.90 20.49
C VAL A 498 -8.00 2.99 21.79
N LEU A 499 -6.69 3.18 21.70
CA LEU A 499 -5.82 3.27 22.88
C LEU A 499 -6.18 4.43 23.83
N PRO A 500 -6.34 5.68 23.37
CA PRO A 500 -6.68 6.78 24.27
C PRO A 500 -8.08 6.62 24.88
N VAL A 501 -9.05 6.09 24.14
CA VAL A 501 -10.38 5.79 24.70
C VAL A 501 -10.29 4.75 25.81
N LEU A 502 -9.50 3.68 25.62
CA LEU A 502 -9.28 2.68 26.67
C LEU A 502 -8.61 3.28 27.92
N ILE A 503 -7.62 4.17 27.76
CA ILE A 503 -7.00 4.87 28.90
C ILE A 503 -8.04 5.74 29.62
N LEU A 504 -8.86 6.50 28.88
CA LEU A 504 -9.89 7.35 29.46
C LEU A 504 -10.99 6.54 30.18
N ILE A 505 -11.37 5.36 29.66
CA ILE A 505 -12.30 4.45 30.34
C ILE A 505 -11.71 3.96 31.66
N ASN A 506 -10.43 3.55 31.68
CA ASN A 506 -9.75 3.13 32.91
C ASN A 506 -9.62 4.31 33.91
N ALA A 507 -9.32 5.51 33.43
CA ALA A 507 -9.26 6.71 34.26
C ALA A 507 -10.63 7.05 34.86
N ALA A 508 -11.70 7.01 34.07
CA ALA A 508 -13.07 7.24 34.53
C ALA A 508 -13.49 6.19 35.55
N PHE A 509 -13.15 4.92 35.32
CA PHE A 509 -13.35 3.83 36.28
C PHE A 509 -12.64 4.11 37.60
N LEU A 510 -11.36 4.49 37.58
CA LEU A 510 -10.60 4.83 38.79
C LEU A 510 -11.20 6.01 39.54
N VAL A 511 -11.62 7.07 38.83
CA VAL A 511 -12.28 8.23 39.45
C VAL A 511 -13.58 7.83 40.14
N LEU A 512 -14.43 7.06 39.46
CA LEU A 512 -15.74 6.63 39.97
C LEU A 512 -15.57 5.67 41.15
N TRP A 513 -14.63 4.73 41.05
CA TRP A 513 -14.33 3.75 42.08
C TRP A 513 -13.72 4.41 43.32
N ASN A 514 -12.77 5.31 43.14
CA ASN A 514 -12.22 6.12 44.23
C ASN A 514 -13.33 6.94 44.90
N ALA A 515 -14.26 7.54 44.15
CA ALA A 515 -15.35 8.33 44.73
C ALA A 515 -16.25 7.50 45.63
N ARG A 516 -16.50 6.26 45.24
CA ARG A 516 -17.20 5.31 46.08
C ARG A 516 -16.38 4.96 47.34
N LEU A 517 -15.10 4.65 47.20
CA LEU A 517 -14.24 4.26 48.31
C LEU A 517 -14.06 5.39 49.34
N TYR A 518 -13.74 6.61 48.91
CA TYR A 518 -13.60 7.78 49.79
C TYR A 518 -14.91 8.11 50.54
N ARG A 519 -16.07 7.94 49.91
CA ARG A 519 -17.37 8.09 50.58
C ARG A 519 -17.59 7.03 51.67
N GLN A 520 -17.12 5.80 51.45
CA GLN A 520 -17.27 4.69 52.39
C GLN A 520 -16.28 4.74 53.56
N THR A 521 -15.06 5.23 53.36
CA THR A 521 -13.98 5.22 54.37
C THR A 521 -13.91 6.49 55.22
N LYS A 522 -14.81 7.46 55.01
CA LYS A 522 -14.86 8.76 55.74
C LYS A 522 -13.53 9.54 55.71
N ILE A 523 -12.68 9.33 54.70
CA ILE A 523 -11.45 10.11 54.50
C ILE A 523 -11.85 11.51 53.96
N PRO A 524 -11.37 12.62 54.57
CA PRO A 524 -11.92 13.96 54.32
C PRO A 524 -11.48 14.61 52.98
N CYS A 525 -10.37 14.18 52.39
CA CYS A 525 -9.78 14.82 51.21
C CYS A 525 -9.25 13.79 50.20
N TYR A 526 -9.48 14.04 48.91
CA TYR A 526 -8.74 13.41 47.81
C TYR A 526 -7.33 13.99 47.72
N GLN A 527 -6.32 13.13 47.81
CA GLN A 527 -4.90 13.51 47.80
C GLN A 527 -4.07 12.51 47.00
N GLN A 528 -2.95 12.95 46.42
CA GLN A 528 -1.97 12.04 45.80
C GLN A 528 -1.23 11.30 46.93
N ALA A 529 -0.42 10.31 46.61
CA ALA A 529 0.37 9.60 47.62
C ALA A 529 1.85 9.92 47.47
N LYS A 530 2.16 11.23 47.46
CA LYS A 530 3.55 11.70 47.38
C LYS A 530 4.28 11.40 48.68
N LEU A 531 5.59 11.18 48.60
CA LEU A 531 6.44 10.93 49.77
C LEU A 531 6.29 12.04 50.82
N SER A 532 6.19 13.31 50.41
CA SER A 532 5.96 14.44 51.29
C SER A 532 4.60 14.39 52.00
N GLU A 533 3.55 13.94 51.33
CA GLU A 533 2.22 13.76 51.92
C GLU A 533 2.21 12.56 52.88
N ILE A 534 2.87 11.45 52.52
CA ILE A 534 3.05 10.29 53.40
C ILE A 534 3.81 10.69 54.68
N LEU A 535 4.87 11.50 54.54
CA LEU A 535 5.65 12.02 55.66
C LEU A 535 4.87 13.01 56.55
N THR A 536 3.93 13.78 56.00
CA THR A 536 3.04 14.61 56.82
C THR A 536 2.07 13.81 57.69
N PHE A 537 1.77 12.56 57.33
CA PHE A 537 0.91 11.67 58.12
C PHE A 537 1.69 10.73 59.06
N SER A 538 2.97 10.46 58.79
CA SER A 538 3.86 9.72 59.70
C SER A 538 4.48 10.67 60.74
N GLN A 539 3.89 10.75 61.93
CA GLN A 539 4.40 11.61 63.00
C GLN A 539 5.78 11.15 63.48
N SER A 540 6.85 11.84 63.05
CA SER A 540 8.13 11.87 63.77
C SER A 540 8.31 13.23 64.44
N ASN A 541 8.92 13.24 65.63
CA ASN A 541 9.02 14.44 66.48
C ASN A 541 9.77 15.61 65.78
N ASP A 542 10.70 15.31 64.87
CA ASP A 542 11.49 16.31 64.12
C ASP A 542 10.74 16.91 62.91
N LEU A 543 9.71 16.25 62.41
CA LEU A 543 8.86 16.74 61.32
C LEU A 543 7.56 17.37 61.84
N ARG A 544 7.29 17.27 63.15
CA ARG A 544 6.04 17.70 63.78
C ARG A 544 5.73 19.18 63.55
N GLU A 545 6.71 20.07 63.63
CA GLU A 545 6.52 21.52 63.47
C GLU A 545 6.26 21.92 62.01
N ALA A 546 6.95 21.27 61.06
CA ALA A 546 6.72 21.42 59.62
C ALA A 546 5.39 20.79 59.18
N ALA A 547 5.00 19.65 59.78
CA ALA A 547 3.74 18.97 59.53
C ALA A 547 2.54 19.71 60.14
N GLU A 548 2.67 20.28 61.34
CA GLU A 548 1.64 21.13 61.97
C GLU A 548 1.43 22.43 61.19
N SER A 549 2.50 23.07 60.69
CA SER A 549 2.38 24.27 59.86
C SER A 549 1.78 23.98 58.48
N ALA A 550 2.06 22.82 57.89
CA ALA A 550 1.39 22.32 56.70
C ALA A 550 -0.10 21.99 56.95
N TRP A 551 -0.43 21.40 58.11
CA TRP A 551 -1.81 21.12 58.52
C TRP A 551 -2.63 22.39 58.79
N ARG A 552 -2.02 23.44 59.35
CA ARG A 552 -2.69 24.71 59.68
C ARG A 552 -2.80 25.67 58.49
N SER A 553 -1.94 25.54 57.48
CA SER A 553 -2.03 26.34 56.25
C SER A 553 -2.92 25.65 55.22
N GLU A 554 -4.24 25.71 55.44
CA GLU A 554 -5.23 25.23 54.47
C GLU A 554 -5.02 25.90 53.10
N GLY A 555 -4.41 25.17 52.16
CA GLY A 555 -4.34 25.56 50.75
C GLY A 555 -3.00 26.10 50.23
N ALA A 556 -1.91 26.12 51.02
CA ALA A 556 -0.58 26.47 50.50
C ALA A 556 0.23 25.21 50.10
N LYS A 557 1.13 25.34 49.11
CA LYS A 557 2.09 24.28 48.73
C LYS A 557 2.80 23.73 49.98
N ASN A 558 2.83 22.41 50.12
CA ASN A 558 3.51 21.73 51.22
C ASN A 558 4.97 22.19 51.30
N LYS A 559 5.35 22.95 52.33
CA LYS A 559 6.75 23.40 52.54
C LYS A 559 7.74 22.24 52.70
N LEU A 560 7.23 21.01 52.91
CA LEU A 560 8.01 19.78 52.90
C LEU A 560 8.62 19.42 51.53
N ASP A 561 7.98 19.78 50.41
CA ASP A 561 8.56 19.52 49.07
C ASP A 561 9.84 20.34 48.82
N SER A 562 10.05 21.42 49.58
CA SER A 562 11.20 22.32 49.48
C SER A 562 12.24 22.13 50.60
N LEU A 563 12.04 21.16 51.50
CA LEU A 563 12.91 20.94 52.65
C LEU A 563 14.17 20.18 52.23
N GLY A 564 15.33 20.84 52.29
CA GLY A 564 16.63 20.18 52.15
C GLY A 564 16.91 19.33 53.38
N VAL A 565 17.16 18.03 53.18
CA VAL A 565 17.45 17.08 54.26
C VAL A 565 18.83 16.45 54.02
N ARG A 566 19.63 16.32 55.08
CA ARG A 566 20.96 15.71 55.07
C ARG A 566 20.99 14.52 56.02
N TYR A 567 21.60 13.43 55.58
CA TYR A 567 21.87 12.27 56.43
C TYR A 567 23.16 12.50 57.24
N TRP A 568 23.09 12.40 58.55
CA TRP A 568 24.23 12.61 59.46
C TRP A 568 24.14 11.69 60.67
N TYR A 569 25.27 11.41 61.31
CA TYR A 569 25.34 10.57 62.50
C TYR A 569 25.24 11.45 63.76
N ASP A 570 24.19 11.24 64.57
CA ASP A 570 23.95 11.94 65.84
C ASP A 570 23.61 10.94 66.94
N GLU A 571 24.06 11.20 68.18
CA GLU A 571 23.72 10.43 69.38
C GLU A 571 23.78 8.88 69.24
N GLY A 572 24.71 8.37 68.42
CA GLY A 572 24.90 6.92 68.24
C GLY A 572 24.07 6.27 67.14
N ALA A 573 23.32 7.04 66.34
CA ALA A 573 22.56 6.55 65.21
C ALA A 573 22.65 7.48 63.98
N TRP A 574 22.49 6.89 62.80
CA TRP A 574 22.36 7.67 61.57
C TRP A 574 20.91 8.18 61.42
N ALA A 575 20.73 9.49 61.23
CA ALA A 575 19.43 10.13 61.11
C ALA A 575 19.38 11.18 59.99
N LEU A 576 18.17 11.44 59.47
CA LEU A 576 17.91 12.52 58.52
C LEU A 576 17.61 13.83 59.28
N HIS A 577 18.39 14.87 59.02
CA HIS A 577 18.21 16.21 59.61
C HIS A 577 17.90 17.25 58.55
N THR A 578 17.08 18.24 58.89
CA THR A 578 16.85 19.40 58.03
C THR A 578 18.11 20.28 57.99
N VAL A 579 18.46 20.80 56.82
CA VAL A 579 19.72 21.53 56.60
C VAL A 579 19.82 22.82 57.46
N ASN A 580 18.69 23.30 58.00
CA ASN A 580 18.62 24.52 58.81
C ASN A 580 18.67 24.31 60.34
N ALA A 581 18.79 23.07 60.85
CA ALA A 581 18.75 22.79 62.29
C ALA A 581 19.99 23.25 63.10
N ARG A 582 21.08 23.67 62.45
CA ARG A 582 22.27 24.21 63.13
C ARG A 582 22.19 25.73 63.29
N SER A 583 21.59 26.21 64.39
CA SER A 583 21.89 27.56 64.89
C SER A 583 21.50 27.84 66.35
N LYS A 584 20.69 27.01 67.01
CA LYS A 584 20.24 27.34 68.37
C LYS A 584 20.33 26.14 69.30
N GLY A 585 21.47 26.04 69.99
CA GLY A 585 21.54 25.24 71.22
C GLY A 585 22.67 24.22 71.32
N GLN A 586 23.93 24.60 71.08
CA GLN A 586 25.03 23.93 71.78
C GLN A 586 25.97 24.96 72.38
N LYS A 587 25.76 25.21 73.68
CA LYS A 587 26.75 25.83 74.56
C LYS A 587 28.04 25.03 74.46
N LYS A 588 29.15 25.75 74.25
CA LYS A 588 30.52 25.28 74.43
C LYS A 588 30.61 24.42 75.71
N SER A 589 30.75 23.11 75.55
CA SER A 589 31.46 22.30 76.53
C SER A 589 32.86 22.01 76.00
N ARG A 590 33.82 22.20 76.89
CA ARG A 590 35.25 22.34 76.66
C ARG A 590 35.89 20.95 76.51
N ARG A 591 36.93 20.90 75.67
CA ARG A 591 37.96 19.86 75.54
C ARG A 591 38.14 18.93 76.76
N GLN A 592 38.29 17.64 76.49
CA GLN A 592 39.47 16.88 76.93
C GLN A 592 39.83 15.79 75.91
N SER A 593 41.11 15.76 75.57
CA SER A 593 41.80 14.86 74.64
C SER A 593 42.18 13.54 75.30
N LEU A 594 42.24 12.44 74.54
CA LEU A 594 43.47 11.72 74.14
C LEU A 594 43.21 10.24 73.80
N ALA A 595 43.97 9.79 72.79
CA ALA A 595 44.31 8.41 72.42
C ALA A 595 43.14 7.55 71.89
N GLY A 596 43.25 6.85 70.76
CA GLY A 596 44.40 6.43 69.97
C GLY A 596 44.03 5.08 69.33
N TYR A 597 44.80 4.70 68.32
CA TYR A 597 44.77 3.45 67.53
C TYR A 597 43.98 3.47 66.21
N GLU A 598 44.77 3.76 65.16
CA GLU A 598 44.76 3.10 63.86
C GLU A 598 44.77 1.56 63.97
N LEU A 599 44.20 0.90 62.97
CA LEU A 599 44.72 -0.29 62.24
C LEU A 599 43.72 -0.54 61.08
N VAL A 600 44.04 -0.12 59.85
CA VAL A 600 44.78 -0.87 58.80
C VAL A 600 43.93 -1.95 58.09
N ASP A 601 43.81 -1.75 56.78
CA ASP A 601 43.54 -2.65 55.66
C ASP A 601 43.30 -4.15 55.92
N ARG A 602 42.30 -4.71 55.20
CA ARG A 602 42.55 -5.68 54.11
C ARG A 602 41.31 -6.03 53.28
N ASN A 603 41.44 -5.80 51.97
CA ASN A 603 40.88 -6.45 50.78
C ASN A 603 40.01 -7.71 50.98
N VAL A 604 38.84 -7.75 50.30
CA VAL A 604 38.60 -8.40 48.98
C VAL A 604 37.54 -7.61 48.23
#